data_AF-A0AAU7SLR2-F1
#
_entry.id   AF-A0AAU7SLR2-F1
#
_cell.length_a   1.000
_cell.length_b   1.000
_cell.length_c   1.000
_cell.angle_alpha   90.00
_cell.angle_beta   90.00
_cell.angle_gamma   90.00
#
_symmetry.space_group_name_H-M   'P 1'
#
loop_
_entity.id
_entity.type
_entity.pdbx_description
1 polymer ?
#
loop_
_entity_poly.entity_id
_entity_poly.type
_entity_poly.pdbx_seq_one_letter_code
_entity_poly.pdbx_strand_id
1 'polypeptide(L)'
;MELSQIATLRRVLEIFCARHELEFADRTAIIAARELMKFADEGETDPLVLEQRLDEAMQAYGKPMLPAQRAVASMGASPARHQ
;
A
#
# COMPACT_ATOMS: atom_id res chain seq x y z
N MET A 1 19.90 -12.75 -11.43
CA MET A 1 18.94 -11.69 -11.77
C MET A 1 19.38 -11.08 -13.09
N GLU A 2 18.52 -11.09 -14.10
CA GLU A 2 18.85 -10.63 -15.45
C GLU A 2 18.64 -9.11 -15.59
N LEU A 3 19.35 -8.46 -16.52
CA LEU A 3 19.19 -7.02 -16.79
C LEU A 3 17.76 -6.66 -17.24
N SER A 4 17.10 -7.56 -17.97
CA SER A 4 15.70 -7.41 -18.38
C SER A 4 14.75 -7.35 -17.18
N GLN A 5 15.01 -8.15 -16.15
CA GLN A 5 14.22 -8.18 -14.92
C GLN A 5 14.39 -6.87 -14.13
N ILE A 6 15.61 -6.33 -14.07
CA ILE A 6 15.88 -5.01 -13.46
C ILE A 6 15.08 -3.91 -14.19
N ALA A 7 15.05 -3.94 -15.51
CA ALA A 7 14.30 -2.98 -16.30
C ALA A 7 12.79 -3.08 -16.04
N THR A 8 12.25 -4.30 -15.93
CA THR A 8 10.85 -4.54 -15.56
C THR A 8 10.52 -3.97 -14.19
N LEU A 9 11.30 -4.30 -13.16
CA LEU A 9 11.06 -3.82 -11.79
C LEU A 9 11.13 -2.30 -11.70
N ARG A 10 12.11 -1.69 -12.37
CA ARG A 10 12.23 -0.24 -12.46
C ARG A 10 11.00 0.39 -13.12
N ARG A 11 10.51 -0.20 -14.22
CA ARG A 11 9.35 0.31 -14.93
C ARG A 11 8.08 0.26 -14.07
N VAL A 12 7.87 -0.85 -13.37
CA VAL A 12 6.74 -0.99 -12.44
C VAL A 12 6.83 0.04 -11.31
N LEU A 13 8.02 0.25 -10.74
CA LEU A 13 8.23 1.25 -9.70
C LEU A 13 8.00 2.68 -10.21
N GLU A 14 8.44 3.01 -11.42
CA GLU A 14 8.18 4.30 -12.09
C GLU A 14 6.69 4.56 -12.23
N ILE A 15 5.92 3.57 -12.68
CA ILE A 15 4.46 3.66 -12.83
C ILE A 15 3.80 3.89 -11.46
N PHE A 16 4.19 3.11 -10.45
CA PHE A 16 3.69 3.26 -9.09
C PHE A 16 3.95 4.67 -8.54
N CYS A 17 5.20 5.17 -8.65
CA CYS A 17 5.54 6.50 -8.15
C CYS A 17 4.75 7.60 -8.87
N ALA A 18 4.61 7.50 -10.20
CA ALA A 18 3.83 8.46 -10.98
C ALA A 18 2.34 8.47 -10.61
N ARG A 19 1.74 7.29 -10.33
CA ARG A 19 0.33 7.18 -9.91
C ARG A 19 0.05 7.78 -8.52
N HIS A 20 1.07 7.83 -7.66
CA HIS A 20 0.95 8.26 -6.27
C HIS A 20 1.64 9.60 -5.98
N GLU A 21 2.12 10.30 -7.02
CA GLU A 21 2.84 11.57 -6.90
C GLU A 21 4.06 11.47 -5.94
N LEU A 22 4.80 10.36 -6.04
CA LEU A 22 5.97 10.08 -5.20
C LEU A 22 7.28 10.33 -5.95
N GLU A 23 8.31 10.76 -5.21
CA GLU A 23 9.69 10.68 -5.63
C GLU A 23 10.32 9.35 -5.21
N PHE A 24 11.34 8.88 -5.93
CA PHE A 24 12.04 7.63 -5.56
C PHE A 24 12.70 7.67 -4.17
N ALA A 25 13.01 8.86 -3.68
CA ALA A 25 13.57 9.05 -2.34
C ALA A 25 12.52 8.91 -1.24
N ASP A 26 11.22 8.91 -1.58
CA ASP A 26 10.16 8.79 -0.59
C ASP A 26 10.17 7.42 0.08
N ARG A 27 9.87 7.44 1.38
CA ARG A 27 9.77 6.21 2.18
C ARG A 27 8.81 5.19 1.54
N THR A 28 7.69 5.66 1.00
CA THR A 28 6.69 4.82 0.34
C THR A 28 7.26 4.16 -0.93
N ALA A 29 8.01 4.90 -1.75
CA ALA A 29 8.68 4.36 -2.93
C ALA A 29 9.77 3.34 -2.57
N ILE A 30 10.53 3.59 -1.50
CA ILE A 30 11.56 2.66 -1.01
C ILE A 30 10.93 1.35 -0.51
N ILE A 31 9.78 1.42 0.17
CA ILE A 31 9.05 0.22 0.60
C ILE A 31 8.52 -0.55 -0.61
N ALA A 32 7.91 0.17 -1.57
CA ALA A 32 7.42 -0.43 -2.81
C ALA A 32 8.53 -1.15 -3.59
N ALA A 33 9.73 -0.55 -3.67
CA ALA A 33 10.90 -1.16 -4.29
C ALA A 33 11.33 -2.46 -3.59
N ARG A 34 11.24 -2.53 -2.25
CA ARG A 34 11.56 -3.76 -1.50
C ARG A 34 10.56 -4.88 -1.76
N GLU A 35 9.27 -4.56 -1.81
CA GLU A 35 8.24 -5.55 -2.16
C GLU A 35 8.44 -6.08 -3.59
N LEU A 36 8.75 -5.21 -4.55
CA LEU A 36 9.07 -5.63 -5.92
C LEU A 36 10.28 -6.57 -5.99
N MET A 37 11.35 -6.28 -5.25
CA MET A 37 12.52 -7.18 -5.18
C MET A 37 12.14 -8.54 -4.59
N LYS A 38 11.31 -8.56 -3.55
CA LYS A 38 10.82 -9.81 -2.95
C LYS A 38 9.99 -10.64 -3.94
N PHE A 39 9.08 -10.02 -4.69
CA PHE A 39 8.30 -10.73 -5.69
C PHE A 39 9.19 -11.31 -6.81
N ALA A 40 10.20 -10.56 -7.22
CA ALA A 40 11.18 -11.05 -8.18
C ALA A 40 11.99 -12.24 -7.66
N ASP A 41 12.37 -12.24 -6.38
CA ASP A 41 13.05 -13.36 -5.73
C ASP A 41 12.14 -14.60 -5.60
N GLU A 42 10.82 -14.41 -5.50
CA GLU A 42 9.82 -15.49 -5.56
C GLU A 42 9.62 -16.05 -6.98
N GLY A 43 10.26 -15.46 -7.99
CA GLY A 43 10.19 -15.89 -9.39
C GLY A 43 9.15 -15.15 -10.22
N GLU A 44 8.50 -14.12 -9.67
CA GLU A 44 7.58 -13.29 -10.45
C GLU A 44 8.36 -12.40 -11.43
N THR A 45 7.92 -12.41 -12.69
CA THR A 45 8.57 -11.67 -13.78
C THR A 45 7.58 -10.95 -14.68
N ASP A 46 6.28 -11.24 -14.54
CA ASP A 46 5.24 -10.58 -15.31
C ASP A 46 4.99 -9.17 -14.76
N PRO A 47 5.15 -8.11 -15.57
CA PRO A 47 4.94 -6.73 -15.13
C PRO A 47 3.52 -6.47 -14.60
N LEU A 48 2.49 -7.07 -15.19
CA LEU A 48 1.10 -6.85 -14.78
C LEU A 48 0.84 -7.49 -13.42
N VAL A 49 1.40 -8.67 -13.18
CA VAL A 49 1.29 -9.36 -11.89
C VAL A 49 2.07 -8.61 -10.81
N LEU A 50 3.26 -8.10 -11.14
CA LEU A 50 4.04 -7.26 -10.23
C LEU A 50 3.29 -5.98 -9.84
N GLU A 51 2.67 -5.29 -10.79
CA GLU A 51 1.85 -4.10 -10.53
C GLU A 51 0.68 -4.40 -9.59
N GLN A 52 -0.07 -5.48 -9.87
CA GLN A 52 -1.21 -5.88 -9.05
C GLN A 52 -0.79 -6.24 -7.61
N ARG A 53 0.23 -7.08 -7.46
CA ARG A 53 0.74 -7.50 -6.15
C ARG A 53 1.33 -6.33 -5.36
N LEU A 54 1.96 -5.38 -6.04
CA LEU A 54 2.47 -4.17 -5.42
C LEU A 54 1.34 -3.30 -4.87
N ASP A 55 0.30 -3.06 -5.66
CA ASP A 55 -0.88 -2.30 -5.23
C ASP A 55 -1.54 -2.95 -4.01
N GLU A 56 -1.66 -4.28 -3.98
CA GLU A 56 -2.19 -5.04 -2.84
C GLU A 56 -1.31 -4.92 -1.58
N ALA A 57 0.00 -5.09 -1.73
CA ALA A 57 0.95 -4.98 -0.62
C ALA A 57 0.94 -3.57 -0.03
N MET A 58 0.95 -2.54 -0.87
CA MET A 58 0.95 -1.15 -0.42
C MET A 58 -0.38 -0.74 0.23
N GLN A 59 -1.52 -1.30 -0.20
CA GLN A 59 -2.79 -1.15 0.51
C GLN A 59 -2.76 -1.75 1.92
N ALA A 60 -2.07 -2.88 2.12
CA ALA A 60 -1.89 -3.47 3.44
C ALA A 60 -1.01 -2.60 4.35
N TYR A 61 0.00 -1.93 3.81
CA TYR A 61 0.82 -0.95 4.54
C TYR A 61 0.06 0.34 4.89
N GLY A 62 -0.84 0.78 4.01
CA GLY A 62 -1.60 2.02 4.17
C GLY A 62 -2.85 1.88 5.06
N LYS A 63 -3.30 0.66 5.35
CA LYS A 63 -4.30 0.43 6.40
C LYS A 63 -3.59 0.47 7.74
N PRO A 64 -3.83 1.47 8.61
CA PRO A 64 -3.75 1.17 10.02
C PRO A 64 -4.68 -0.03 10.19
N MET A 65 -4.17 -1.09 10.81
CA MET A 65 -5.00 -2.08 11.47
C MET A 65 -5.86 -1.28 12.44
N LEU A 66 -7.01 -0.76 11.98
CA LEU A 66 -8.00 -0.16 12.83
C LEU A 66 -8.43 -1.33 13.72
N PRO A 67 -8.10 -1.33 15.02
CA PRO A 67 -8.78 -2.26 15.89
C PRO A 67 -10.27 -1.94 15.73
N ALA A 68 -11.08 -2.97 15.55
CA ALA A 68 -12.53 -2.87 15.48
C ALA A 68 -13.09 -2.26 16.79
N GLN A 69 -12.95 -0.95 16.96
CA GLN A 69 -13.38 -0.18 18.12
C GLN A 69 -13.83 1.21 17.67
N ARG A 70 -15.08 1.29 17.19
CA ARG A 70 -16.07 2.37 17.49
C ARG A 70 -17.20 2.37 16.46
N ALA A 71 -18.06 1.38 16.57
CA ALA A 71 -19.51 1.62 16.49
C ALA A 71 -19.98 1.18 17.89
N VAL A 72 -20.49 2.01 18.79
CA VAL A 72 -21.36 3.18 18.69
C VAL A 72 -21.20 3.96 19.99
N ALA A 73 -20.86 5.23 19.92
CA ALA A 73 -21.15 6.17 20.99
C ALA A 73 -21.73 7.44 20.34
N SER A 74 -22.87 7.88 20.89
CA SER A 74 -23.48 9.20 20.74
C SER A 74 -24.62 9.36 19.71
N MET A 75 -25.81 8.90 20.08
CA MET A 75 -27.06 9.68 20.01
C MET A 75 -27.79 9.40 21.33
N GLY A 76 -28.20 10.33 22.18
CA GLY A 76 -28.18 11.78 22.22
C GLY A 76 -28.52 12.19 23.66
N ALA A 77 -28.23 13.44 23.99
CA ALA A 77 -28.36 14.01 25.33
C ALA A 77 -29.81 14.07 25.85
N SER A 78 -29.92 14.10 27.19
CA SER A 78 -31.11 14.31 28.05
C SER A 78 -31.90 15.61 27.74
N PRO A 79 -33.13 15.80 28.27
CA PRO A 79 -33.27 16.33 29.64
C PRO A 79 -34.56 15.96 30.45
N ALA A 80 -34.52 16.33 31.74
CA ALA A 80 -35.64 16.62 32.68
C ALA A 80 -36.41 15.40 33.26
N ARG A 81 -36.88 15.38 34.52
CA ARG A 81 -37.19 16.46 35.49
C ARG A 81 -37.29 15.86 36.91
N HIS A 82 -36.96 16.67 37.92
CA HIS A 82 -37.32 16.44 39.32
C HIS A 82 -38.85 16.40 39.52
N GLN A 83 -39.35 15.39 40.23
CA GLN A 83 -40.13 15.49 41.48
C GLN A 83 -40.52 14.10 41.98
#